data_AF-A0A7V9THX5-F1
#
_entry.id   AF-A0A7V9THX5-F1
#
_cell.length_a   1.000
_cell.length_b   1.000
_cell.length_c   1.000
_cell.angle_alpha   90.00
_cell.angle_beta   90.00
_cell.angle_gamma   90.00
#
_symmetry.space_group_name_H-M   'P 1'
#
loop_
_entity.id
_entity.type
_entity.pdbx_description
1 polymer ?
#
loop_
_entity_poly.entity_id
_entity_poly.type
_entity_poly.pdbx_seq_one_letter_code
_entity_poly.pdbx_strand_id
1 'polypeptide(L)' 'LRYFGGLTIQETAQVLAISVVTVKRDWTTARAWLYREVRASLM' A
#
# COMPACT_ATOMS: atom_id res chain seq x y z
N LEU A 1 5.80 -2.80 -2.48
CA LEU A 1 6.24 -3.94 -3.31
C LEU A 1 5.15 -4.55 -4.20
N ARG A 2 3.86 -4.43 -3.87
CA ARG A 2 2.76 -4.99 -4.71
C ARG A 2 2.60 -4.35 -6.10
N TYR A 3 2.88 -3.04 -6.24
CA TYR A 3 2.82 -2.34 -7.54
C TYR A 3 4.15 -2.30 -8.30
N PHE A 4 5.29 -2.46 -7.63
CA PHE A 4 6.62 -2.33 -8.25
C PHE A 4 7.43 -3.63 -8.28
N GLY A 5 6.99 -4.68 -7.58
CA GLY A 5 7.67 -5.98 -7.51
C GLY A 5 6.74 -7.19 -7.55
N GLY A 6 5.46 -7.02 -7.91
CA GLY A 6 4.51 -8.12 -8.12
C GLY A 6 4.05 -8.90 -6.88
N LEU A 7 4.56 -8.59 -5.68
CA LEU A 7 4.26 -9.37 -4.48
C LEU A 7 2.79 -9.27 -4.05
N THR A 8 2.23 -10.41 -3.63
CA THR A 8 0.96 -10.47 -2.92
C THR A 8 1.04 -9.83 -1.53
N ILE A 9 -0.10 -9.65 -0.86
CA ILE A 9 -0.16 -9.12 0.50
C ILE A 9 0.54 -10.08 1.49
N GLN A 10 0.41 -11.39 1.28
CA GLN A 10 1.04 -12.38 2.16
C GLN A 10 2.56 -12.39 2.00
N GLU A 11 3.06 -12.37 0.76
CA GLU A 11 4.51 -12.28 0.50
C GLU A 11 5.08 -10.95 1.01
N THR A 12 4.35 -9.85 0.81
CA THR A 12 4.76 -8.54 1.36
C THR A 12 4.84 -8.58 2.89
N ALA A 13 3.86 -9.18 3.56
CA ALA A 13 3.86 -9.34 5.02
C ALA A 13 5.05 -10.18 5.50
N GLN A 14 5.35 -11.27 4.79
CA GLN A 14 6.49 -12.14 5.09
C GLN A 14 7.83 -11.44 4.90
N VAL A 15 8.04 -10.75 3.77
CA VAL A 15 9.28 -10.00 3.49
C VAL A 15 9.52 -8.89 4.50
N LEU A 16 8.45 -8.21 4.92
CA LEU A 16 8.53 -7.12 5.90
C LEU A 16 8.48 -7.60 7.35
N ALA A 17 8.32 -8.90 7.60
CA ALA A 17 8.16 -9.50 8.92
C ALA A 17 7.06 -8.85 9.78
N ILE A 18 5.95 -8.46 9.16
CA ILE A 18 4.79 -7.85 9.82
C ILE A 18 3.51 -8.64 9.52
N SER A 19 2.45 -8.35 10.27
CA SER A 19 1.16 -9.01 10.04
C SER A 19 0.54 -8.61 8.68
N VAL A 20 -0.19 -9.55 8.08
CA VAL A 20 -1.04 -9.29 6.89
C VAL A 20 -2.04 -8.15 7.13
N VAL A 21 -2.53 -8.00 8.36
CA VAL A 21 -3.46 -6.92 8.74
C VAL A 21 -2.77 -5.56 8.67
N THR A 22 -1.51 -5.48 9.13
CA THR A 22 -0.69 -4.27 9.04
C THR A 22 -0.50 -3.86 7.58
N VAL A 23 -0.11 -4.80 6.71
CA VAL A 23 0.05 -4.54 5.27
C VAL A 23 -1.25 -4.02 4.63
N LYS A 24 -2.40 -4.61 4.98
CA LYS A 24 -3.71 -4.15 4.47
C LYS A 24 -4.06 -2.73 4.91
N ARG A 25 -3.78 -2.40 6.18
CA ARG A 25 -4.02 -1.06 6.73
C ARG A 25 -3.14 -0.02 6.04
N ASP A 26 -1.85 -0.27 5.97
CA ASP A 26 -0.89 0.64 5.34
C ASP A 26 -1.23 0.86 3.86
N TRP A 27 -1.64 -0.20 3.16
CA TRP A 27 -2.08 -0.11 1.77
C TRP A 27 -3.31 0.80 1.60
N THR A 28 -4.26 0.71 2.52
CA THR A 28 -5.47 1.54 2.49
C THR A 28 -5.13 3.01 2.73
N THR A 29 -4.29 3.29 3.72
CA THR A 29 -3.81 4.64 4.03
C THR A 29 -3.02 5.24 2.87
N ALA A 30 -2.07 4.49 2.29
CA ALA A 30 -1.27 4.96 1.17
C ALA A 30 -2.12 5.30 -0.07
N ARG A 31 -3.12 4.47 -0.38
CA ARG A 31 -4.07 4.75 -1.46
C ARG A 31 -4.91 5.99 -1.20
N ALA A 32 -5.40 6.16 0.02
CA ALA A 32 -6.20 7.34 0.38
C ALA A 32 -5.38 8.63 0.27
N TRP A 33 -4.12 8.59 0.75
CA TRP A 33 -3.18 9.70 0.60
C TRP A 33 -2.92 10.03 -0.88
N LEU A 34 -2.61 9.01 -1.70
CA LEU A 34 -2.30 9.22 -3.12
C LEU A 34 -3.51 9.79 -3.86
N TYR A 35 -4.70 9.28 -3.59
CA TYR A 35 -5.93 9.79 -4.21
C TYR A 35 -6.15 11.26 -3.87
N ARG A 36 -5.97 11.65 -2.60
CA ARG A 36 -6.06 13.05 -2.17
C ARG A 36 -5.06 13.92 -2.93
N GLU A 37 -3.80 13.48 -3.02
CA GLU A 37 -2.73 14.26 -3.63
C GLU A 37 -2.94 14.42 -5.14
N VAL A 38 -3.26 13.34 -5.85
CA VAL A 38 -3.55 13.39 -7.29
C VAL A 38 -4.77 14.27 -7.58
N ARG A 39 -5.80 14.21 -6.74
CA ARG A 39 -6.97 15.10 -6.87
C ARG A 39 -6.63 16.57 -6.62
N ALA A 40 -5.76 16.85 -5.66
CA ALA A 40 -5.32 18.22 -5.38
C ALA A 40 -4.48 18.79 -6.53
N SER A 41 -3.62 17.99 -7.16
CA SER A 41 -2.78 18.41 -8.29
C SER A 41 -3.54 18.62 -9.62
N LEU A 42 -4.81 18.23 -9.69
CA LEU A 42 -5.68 18.39 -10.87
C LEU A 42 -6.57 19.64 -10.80
N MET A 43 -6.45 20.46 -9.74
CA MET A 43 -7.09 21.77 -9.59
C MET A 43 -6.03 22.87 -9.69
#